data_AF-A0AAD1BB22-F1
#
_entry.id   AF-A0AAD1BB22-F1
#
_cell.length_a   1.000
_cell.length_b   1.000
_cell.length_c   1.000
_cell.angle_alpha   90.00
_cell.angle_beta   90.00
_cell.angle_gamma   90.00
#
_symmetry.space_group_name_H-M   'P 1'
#
loop_
_entity.id
_entity.type
_entity.pdbx_description
1 polymer ?
#
loop_
_entity_poly.entity_id
_entity_poly.type
_entity_poly.pdbx_seq_one_letter_code
_entity_poly.pdbx_strand_id
1 'polypeptide(L)'
;MTNPLWSGSSTTTTTPGHIQQVFADITRYINKVPNESGWLLVGMDNVPRENWPFLFKYCKVTLTFTKNQKTYFRILEGAHKGKTAFLSEANAKEYLGKIAPKKKPIELVMVYGRFNDKWMSITRDRALPQQLANGTLNGIHFEAAMNTVWDLRYSPIPTGTYSILLPDVPHAKDYTEPYKAEYPNLSHHQVWFPIDHGDRSRYVHVGNVSEGCVTVVSLNRWSAIHEALVSHRSPDGNSVETLIVKGKPARTQ
;
A
#
# COMPACT_ATOMS: atom_id res chain seq x y z
N MET A 1 10.35 7.66 32.73
CA MET A 1 9.78 8.38 31.56
C MET A 1 8.61 7.58 31.03
N THR A 2 7.42 8.17 30.96
CA THR A 2 6.22 7.51 30.43
C THR A 2 6.36 7.35 28.92
N ASN A 3 6.19 6.12 28.41
CA ASN A 3 6.25 5.87 26.97
C ASN A 3 4.99 6.47 26.31
N PRO A 4 5.11 7.48 25.42
CA PRO A 4 3.97 8.23 24.87
C PRO A 4 3.04 7.38 23.98
N LEU A 5 3.48 6.15 23.65
CA LEU A 5 2.66 5.15 22.98
C LEU A 5 1.49 4.65 23.82
N TRP A 6 1.56 4.72 25.15
CA TRP A 6 0.49 4.24 26.03
C TRP A 6 -0.35 5.41 26.54
N SER A 7 -1.67 5.24 26.60
CA SER A 7 -2.62 6.25 27.11
C SER A 7 -2.84 6.15 28.63
N GLY A 8 -2.01 5.35 29.31
CA GLY A 8 -2.03 5.09 30.75
C GLY A 8 -1.31 3.76 31.02
N SER A 9 -0.63 3.67 32.16
CA SER A 9 -0.06 2.41 32.65
C SER A 9 -0.58 2.16 34.05
N SER A 10 -1.15 0.97 34.30
CA SER A 10 -1.48 0.53 35.65
C SER A 10 -0.57 -0.63 36.05
N THR A 11 -0.20 -0.66 37.32
CA THR A 11 0.54 -1.76 37.94
C THR A 11 -0.38 -2.47 38.90
N THR A 12 -0.62 -3.77 38.68
CA THR A 12 -1.34 -4.60 39.64
C THR A 12 -0.39 -5.61 40.28
N THR A 13 -0.36 -5.62 41.61
CA THR A 13 0.43 -6.53 42.42
C THR A 13 -0.37 -7.81 42.67
N THR A 14 0.11 -8.96 42.20
CA THR A 14 -0.33 -10.27 42.72
C THR A 14 0.79 -10.99 43.48
N THR A 15 2.04 -10.49 43.41
CA THR A 15 3.19 -11.02 44.16
C THR A 15 4.20 -9.90 44.47
N PRO A 16 4.73 -9.76 45.70
CA PRO A 16 5.82 -8.84 45.99
C PRO A 16 7.05 -9.14 45.09
N GLY A 17 7.50 -8.15 44.32
CA GLY A 17 8.68 -8.26 43.44
C GLY A 17 8.39 -8.49 41.95
N HIS A 18 7.13 -8.74 41.54
CA HIS A 18 6.76 -8.90 40.12
C HIS A 18 5.89 -7.73 39.66
N ILE A 19 6.49 -6.75 39.00
CA ILE A 19 5.76 -5.64 38.37
C ILE A 19 5.19 -6.14 37.04
N GLN A 20 3.90 -6.44 36.99
CA GLN A 20 3.20 -6.69 35.73
C GLN A 20 2.49 -5.41 35.31
N GLN A 21 3.01 -4.79 34.24
CA GLN A 21 2.41 -3.58 33.68
C GLN A 21 1.22 -4.02 32.82
N VAL A 22 0.01 -3.75 33.31
CA VAL A 22 -1.24 -4.05 32.58
C VAL A 22 -1.50 -2.88 31.67
N PHE A 23 -1.46 -3.13 30.38
CA PHE A 23 -1.82 -2.16 29.37
C PHE A 23 -3.22 -2.47 28.85
N ALA A 24 -4.09 -1.46 28.78
CA ALA A 24 -5.33 -1.58 28.02
C ALA A 24 -5.00 -1.85 26.54
N ASP A 25 -5.88 -2.52 25.82
CA ASP A 25 -5.77 -2.69 24.37
C ASP A 25 -5.82 -1.30 23.70
N ILE A 26 -4.65 -0.82 23.26
CA ILE A 26 -4.53 0.52 22.68
C ILE A 26 -4.42 0.41 21.16
N THR A 27 -5.39 0.97 20.45
CA THR A 27 -5.32 1.10 18.99
C THR A 27 -4.22 2.10 18.57
N ARG A 28 -3.37 1.68 17.64
CA ARG A 28 -2.36 2.49 16.95
C ARG A 28 -2.35 2.18 15.46
N TYR A 29 -1.59 2.98 14.72
CA TYR A 29 -1.43 2.86 13.28
C TYR A 29 0.04 2.96 12.91
N ILE A 30 0.44 2.31 11.80
CA ILE A 30 1.77 2.48 11.22
C ILE A 30 1.86 3.87 10.56
N ASN A 31 2.29 4.92 11.27
CA ASN A 31 2.29 6.29 10.74
C ASN A 31 3.54 6.65 9.94
N LYS A 32 4.60 5.85 10.03
CA LYS A 32 5.80 5.96 9.20
C LYS A 32 6.10 4.61 8.56
N VAL A 33 6.71 4.63 7.39
CA VAL A 33 7.26 3.46 6.70
C VAL A 33 8.58 3.88 6.03
N PRO A 34 9.50 2.94 5.72
CA PRO A 34 10.64 3.22 4.87
C PRO A 34 10.20 3.86 3.54
N ASN A 35 10.79 5.00 3.18
CA ASN A 35 10.36 5.80 2.02
C ASN A 35 10.54 5.06 0.70
N GLU A 36 11.58 4.24 0.57
CA GLU A 36 11.86 3.50 -0.66
C GLU A 36 10.79 2.43 -0.94
N SER A 37 10.62 1.46 -0.03
CA SER A 37 9.69 0.34 -0.25
C SER A 37 8.23 0.71 0.01
N GLY A 38 7.94 1.54 1.02
CA GLY A 38 6.60 1.78 1.55
C GLY A 38 6.09 0.73 2.54
N TRP A 39 6.97 -0.17 2.99
CA TRP A 39 6.64 -1.31 3.83
C TRP A 39 7.51 -1.38 5.09
N LEU A 40 6.88 -1.53 6.25
CA LEU A 40 7.55 -1.73 7.53
C LEU A 40 7.67 -3.21 7.85
N LEU A 41 8.88 -3.75 7.94
CA LEU A 41 9.12 -5.10 8.45
C LEU A 41 8.91 -5.13 9.97
N VAL A 42 8.10 -6.08 10.46
CA VAL A 42 7.86 -6.24 11.90
C VAL A 42 8.22 -7.65 12.36
N GLY A 43 8.72 -7.79 13.59
CA GLY A 43 9.21 -9.06 14.10
C GLY A 43 8.09 -10.02 14.52
N MET A 44 8.36 -11.31 14.43
CA MET A 44 7.54 -12.37 15.03
C MET A 44 8.42 -13.33 15.81
N ASP A 45 8.00 -13.69 17.02
CA ASP A 45 8.75 -14.66 17.83
C ASP A 45 8.62 -16.06 17.21
N ASN A 46 9.70 -16.86 17.28
CA ASN A 46 9.78 -18.22 16.72
C ASN A 46 9.53 -18.31 15.20
N VAL A 47 9.68 -17.20 14.48
CA VAL A 47 9.58 -17.14 13.01
C VAL A 47 10.90 -16.64 12.44
N PRO A 48 11.49 -17.33 11.44
CA PRO A 48 12.67 -16.84 10.74
C PRO A 48 12.44 -15.46 10.12
N ARG A 49 13.48 -14.63 10.06
CA ARG A 49 13.37 -13.21 9.68
C ARG A 49 12.84 -13.03 8.25
N GLU A 50 13.16 -13.93 7.34
CA GLU A 50 12.67 -13.95 5.95
C GLU A 50 11.15 -14.13 5.84
N ASN A 51 10.52 -14.68 6.88
CA ASN A 51 9.06 -14.89 6.97
C ASN A 51 8.37 -13.83 7.83
N TRP A 52 9.10 -12.80 8.27
CA TRP A 52 8.52 -11.70 9.03
C TRP A 52 7.58 -10.86 8.15
N PRO A 53 6.44 -10.44 8.70
CA PRO A 53 5.45 -9.71 7.93
C PRO A 53 5.89 -8.27 7.63
N PHE A 54 5.44 -7.78 6.48
CA PHE A 54 5.56 -6.38 6.09
C PHE A 54 4.20 -5.70 6.23
N LEU A 55 4.18 -4.54 6.88
CA LEU A 55 2.97 -3.75 7.10
C LEU A 55 3.03 -2.44 6.30
N PHE A 56 1.91 -2.11 5.65
CA PHE A 56 1.74 -0.86 4.91
C PHE A 56 1.43 0.31 5.85
N LYS A 57 1.62 1.54 5.36
CA LYS A 57 1.33 2.77 6.11
C LYS A 57 -0.16 2.85 6.48
N TYR A 58 -0.45 3.32 7.69
CA TYR A 58 -1.77 3.34 8.32
C TYR A 58 -2.41 1.96 8.56
N CYS A 59 -1.66 0.86 8.48
CA CYS A 59 -2.14 -0.44 8.95
C CYS A 59 -2.52 -0.34 10.44
N LYS A 60 -3.75 -0.74 10.77
CA LYS A 60 -4.28 -0.70 12.14
C LYS A 60 -3.73 -1.85 12.98
N VAL A 61 -3.30 -1.52 14.21
CA VAL A 61 -2.79 -2.49 15.20
C VAL A 61 -3.36 -2.20 16.58
N THR A 62 -3.40 -3.21 17.44
CA THR A 62 -3.68 -3.06 18.88
C THR A 62 -2.45 -3.41 19.67
N LEU A 63 -1.89 -2.46 20.41
CA LEU A 63 -0.78 -2.73 21.34
C LEU A 63 -1.28 -3.62 22.47
N THR A 64 -0.53 -4.66 22.81
CA THR A 64 -0.91 -5.65 23.82
C THR A 64 -0.02 -5.55 25.06
N PHE A 65 1.30 -5.65 24.90
CA PHE A 65 2.24 -5.56 26.02
C PHE A 65 3.64 -5.13 25.58
N THR A 66 4.50 -4.80 26.54
CA THR A 66 5.93 -4.57 26.32
C THR A 66 6.72 -5.58 27.14
N LYS A 67 7.73 -6.22 26.51
CA LYS A 67 8.61 -7.19 27.16
C LYS A 67 9.98 -7.16 26.48
N ASN A 68 11.06 -7.22 27.26
CA ASN A 68 12.43 -7.29 26.73
C ASN A 68 12.74 -6.22 25.67
N GLN A 69 12.38 -4.96 25.94
CA GLN A 69 12.53 -3.82 25.02
C GLN A 69 11.82 -3.99 23.66
N LYS A 70 10.79 -4.84 23.60
CA LYS A 70 9.91 -5.01 22.45
C LYS A 70 8.49 -4.60 22.81
N THR A 71 7.84 -3.85 21.93
CA THR A 71 6.41 -3.56 22.00
C THR A 71 5.67 -4.52 21.09
N TYR A 72 4.79 -5.33 21.68
CA TYR A 72 3.97 -6.32 20.99
C TYR A 72 2.61 -5.74 20.63
N PHE A 73 2.08 -6.19 19.51
CA PHE A 73 0.77 -5.77 19.01
C PHE A 73 0.12 -6.85 18.14
N ARG A 74 -1.21 -6.83 18.11
CA ARG A 74 -2.03 -7.62 17.18
C ARG A 74 -2.32 -6.80 15.92
N ILE A 75 -2.10 -7.39 14.75
CA ILE A 75 -2.40 -6.79 13.45
C ILE A 75 -3.89 -6.90 13.17
N LEU A 76 -4.55 -5.82 12.76
CA LEU A 76 -6.00 -5.78 12.58
C LEU A 76 -6.47 -5.69 11.11
N GLU A 77 -5.55 -5.44 10.17
CA GLU A 77 -5.83 -5.21 8.75
C GLU A 77 -4.79 -5.90 7.84
N GLY A 78 -5.15 -6.12 6.57
CA GLY A 78 -4.25 -6.68 5.56
C GLY A 78 -4.02 -8.20 5.65
N ALA A 79 -3.07 -8.70 4.85
CA ALA A 79 -2.76 -10.13 4.70
C ALA A 79 -2.29 -10.83 6.00
N HIS A 80 -1.91 -10.06 7.01
CA HIS A 80 -1.40 -10.56 8.29
C HIS A 80 -2.36 -10.30 9.46
N LYS A 81 -3.61 -9.94 9.18
CA LYS A 81 -4.67 -9.74 10.17
C LYS A 81 -4.77 -10.93 11.14
N GLY A 82 -4.86 -10.61 12.43
CA GLY A 82 -4.97 -11.58 13.52
C GLY A 82 -3.63 -12.08 14.08
N LYS A 83 -2.52 -11.90 13.37
CA LYS A 83 -1.18 -12.27 13.86
C LYS A 83 -0.69 -11.28 14.93
N THR A 84 0.14 -11.79 15.84
CA THR A 84 0.87 -10.97 16.81
C THR A 84 2.28 -10.73 16.30
N ALA A 85 2.71 -9.47 16.30
CA ALA A 85 4.03 -9.05 15.90
C ALA A 85 4.64 -8.11 16.95
N PHE A 86 5.91 -7.76 16.78
CA PHE A 86 6.59 -6.80 17.64
C PHE A 86 7.48 -5.84 16.85
N LEU A 87 7.76 -4.71 17.47
CA LEU A 87 8.86 -3.82 17.14
C LEU A 87 9.75 -3.66 18.37
N SER A 88 11.03 -3.32 18.18
CA SER A 88 11.82 -2.78 19.29
C SER A 88 11.13 -1.52 19.83
N GLU A 89 11.33 -1.18 21.10
CA GLU A 89 10.70 0.01 21.69
C GLU A 89 11.07 1.31 20.94
N ALA A 90 12.31 1.42 20.45
CA ALA A 90 12.75 2.54 19.63
C ALA A 90 11.95 2.62 18.32
N ASN A 91 11.82 1.51 17.60
CA ASN A 91 11.04 1.46 16.37
C ASN A 91 9.55 1.67 16.64
N ALA A 92 9.01 1.13 17.74
CA ALA A 92 7.61 1.34 18.09
C ALA A 92 7.31 2.84 18.25
N LYS A 93 8.20 3.61 18.91
CA LYS A 93 8.06 5.06 19.08
C LYS A 93 8.17 5.84 17.77
N GLU A 94 8.99 5.36 16.85
CA GLU A 94 9.21 5.99 15.54
C GLU A 94 8.07 5.71 14.55
N TYR A 95 7.60 4.46 14.49
CA TYR A 95 6.72 3.99 13.42
C TYR A 95 5.24 3.93 13.81
N LEU A 96 4.92 3.76 15.10
CA LEU A 96 3.54 3.68 15.56
C LEU A 96 3.03 5.06 16.03
N GLY A 97 1.81 5.39 15.64
CA GLY A 97 1.17 6.63 16.09
C GLY A 97 -0.34 6.53 16.17
N LYS A 98 -0.97 7.69 16.41
CA LYS A 98 -2.42 7.83 16.64
C LYS A 98 -3.17 8.27 15.39
N ILE A 99 -2.48 8.58 14.30
CA ILE A 99 -3.11 9.12 13.08
C ILE A 99 -3.79 7.97 12.35
N ALA A 100 -5.12 7.94 12.40
CA ALA A 100 -5.93 7.00 11.66
C ALA A 100 -6.05 7.42 10.18
N PRO A 101 -6.27 6.47 9.26
CA PRO A 101 -6.69 6.83 7.91
C PRO A 101 -8.06 7.50 7.93
N LYS A 102 -8.30 8.38 6.95
CA LYS A 102 -9.54 9.14 6.80
C LYS A 102 -10.66 8.20 6.33
N LYS A 103 -11.84 8.31 6.95
CA LYS A 103 -13.08 7.67 6.48
C LYS A 103 -13.85 8.61 5.57
N LYS A 104 -13.22 9.02 4.46
CA LYS A 104 -13.82 9.90 3.47
C LYS A 104 -13.65 9.23 2.12
N PRO A 105 -14.74 8.98 1.36
CA PRO A 105 -14.59 8.38 0.04
C PRO A 105 -13.82 9.33 -0.88
N ILE A 106 -12.84 8.79 -1.59
CA ILE A 106 -12.22 9.42 -2.76
C ILE A 106 -12.32 8.46 -3.95
N GLU A 107 -12.52 9.02 -5.13
CA GLU A 107 -12.65 8.23 -6.35
C GLU A 107 -11.37 8.35 -7.17
N LEU A 108 -10.81 7.20 -7.55
CA LEU A 108 -9.85 7.13 -8.64
C LEU A 108 -10.63 6.99 -9.95
N VAL A 109 -10.70 8.07 -10.73
CA VAL A 109 -11.38 8.05 -12.03
C VAL A 109 -10.34 7.84 -13.13
N MET A 110 -10.50 6.74 -13.87
CA MET A 110 -9.70 6.43 -15.06
C MET A 110 -10.56 6.57 -16.30
N VAL A 111 -10.13 7.40 -17.25
CA VAL A 111 -10.81 7.57 -18.54
C VAL A 111 -9.90 7.03 -19.63
N TYR A 112 -10.34 5.99 -20.34
CA TYR A 112 -9.62 5.46 -21.48
C TYR A 112 -9.32 6.57 -22.50
N GLY A 113 -8.05 6.63 -22.91
CA GLY A 113 -7.55 7.57 -23.89
C GLY A 113 -7.12 6.88 -25.18
N ARG A 114 -6.15 7.50 -25.86
CA ARG A 114 -5.62 6.99 -27.12
C ARG A 114 -4.81 5.71 -26.93
N PHE A 115 -4.79 4.90 -27.97
CA PHE A 115 -3.74 3.90 -28.17
C PHE A 115 -2.51 4.59 -28.76
N ASN A 116 -1.35 4.38 -28.18
CA ASN A 116 -0.08 4.86 -28.69
C ASN A 116 0.79 3.65 -29.04
N ASP A 117 0.94 3.38 -30.33
CA ASP A 117 1.72 2.25 -30.86
C ASP A 117 3.24 2.41 -30.63
N LYS A 118 3.69 3.63 -30.36
CA LYS A 118 5.10 4.00 -30.20
C LYS A 118 5.36 4.76 -28.89
N TRP A 119 4.65 4.43 -27.82
CA TRP A 119 4.91 5.05 -26.53
C TRP A 119 6.30 4.66 -26.04
N MET A 120 7.20 5.63 -25.86
CA MET A 120 8.60 5.36 -25.53
C MET A 120 8.78 5.16 -24.02
N SER A 121 9.25 3.97 -23.62
CA SER A 121 9.70 3.73 -22.25
C SER A 121 11.16 4.15 -22.13
N ILE A 122 11.44 5.21 -21.37
CA ILE A 122 12.83 5.65 -21.09
C ILE A 122 13.55 4.53 -20.35
N THR A 123 12.93 4.01 -19.29
CA THR A 123 13.51 2.96 -18.44
C THR A 123 13.84 1.67 -19.19
N ARG A 124 13.09 1.32 -20.25
CA ARG A 124 13.33 0.11 -21.06
C ARG A 124 14.02 0.38 -22.39
N ASP A 125 14.31 1.63 -22.70
CA ASP A 125 14.89 2.09 -23.96
C ASP A 125 14.22 1.48 -25.21
N ARG A 126 12.88 1.48 -25.22
CA ARG A 126 12.10 0.94 -26.35
C ARG A 126 10.69 1.50 -26.44
N ALA A 127 10.16 1.49 -27.66
CA ALA A 127 8.75 1.73 -27.92
C ALA A 127 7.90 0.56 -27.42
N LEU A 128 6.82 0.87 -26.71
CA LEU A 128 5.81 -0.05 -26.22
C LEU A 128 4.45 0.37 -26.78
N PRO A 129 3.66 -0.53 -27.39
CA PRO A 129 2.30 -0.23 -27.77
C PRO A 129 1.41 -0.20 -26.51
N GLN A 130 0.90 0.99 -26.15
CA GLN A 130 0.18 1.24 -24.90
C GLN A 130 -1.26 1.69 -25.19
N GLN A 131 -2.22 1.07 -24.50
CA GLN A 131 -3.51 1.68 -24.25
C GLN A 131 -3.36 2.64 -23.06
N LEU A 132 -3.37 3.94 -23.34
CA LEU A 132 -3.23 4.97 -22.30
C LEU A 132 -4.61 5.37 -21.75
N ALA A 133 -4.60 5.90 -20.54
CA ALA A 133 -5.75 6.47 -19.86
C ALA A 133 -5.34 7.67 -19.01
N ASN A 134 -6.27 8.62 -18.86
CA ASN A 134 -6.09 9.75 -17.95
C ASN A 134 -6.72 9.42 -16.61
N GLY A 135 -5.93 9.55 -15.54
CA GLY A 135 -6.33 9.34 -14.16
C GLY A 135 -6.57 10.66 -13.43
N THR A 136 -7.58 10.68 -12.57
CA THR A 136 -7.78 11.75 -11.58
C THR A 136 -8.06 11.14 -10.21
N LEU A 137 -7.33 11.57 -9.19
CA LEU A 137 -7.49 11.14 -7.81
C LEU A 137 -7.29 12.33 -6.87
N ASN A 138 -8.34 12.76 -6.16
CA ASN A 138 -8.26 13.86 -5.19
C ASN A 138 -7.57 15.12 -5.76
N GLY A 139 -7.90 15.49 -7.01
CA GLY A 139 -7.30 16.62 -7.74
C GLY A 139 -5.92 16.34 -8.37
N ILE A 140 -5.32 15.17 -8.14
CA ILE A 140 -4.09 14.74 -8.80
C ILE A 140 -4.45 14.21 -10.18
N HIS A 141 -3.90 14.82 -11.24
CA HIS A 141 -4.02 14.34 -12.61
C HIS A 141 -2.75 13.59 -13.03
N PHE A 142 -2.91 12.47 -13.73
CA PHE A 142 -1.82 11.63 -14.19
C PHE A 142 -2.19 10.80 -15.42
N GLU A 143 -1.20 10.24 -16.12
CA GLU A 143 -1.40 9.26 -17.19
C GLU A 143 -1.05 7.86 -16.67
N ALA A 144 -1.80 6.86 -17.13
CA ALA A 144 -1.54 5.45 -16.85
C ALA A 144 -1.61 4.61 -18.13
N ALA A 145 -0.81 3.56 -18.17
CA ALA A 145 -0.97 2.45 -19.09
C ALA A 145 -2.00 1.48 -18.50
N MET A 146 -3.09 1.24 -19.22
CA MET A 146 -4.15 0.29 -18.84
C MET A 146 -4.13 -1.01 -19.66
N ASN A 147 -3.22 -1.12 -20.62
CA ASN A 147 -2.81 -2.36 -21.30
C ASN A 147 -1.55 -2.07 -22.12
N THR A 148 -0.52 -2.90 -22.03
CA THR A 148 0.60 -2.95 -22.96
C THR A 148 0.39 -4.17 -23.87
N VAL A 149 0.56 -4.00 -25.18
CA VAL A 149 0.34 -5.12 -26.11
C VAL A 149 1.53 -6.07 -26.08
N TRP A 150 1.28 -7.30 -25.64
CA TRP A 150 2.18 -8.44 -25.72
C TRP A 150 1.49 -9.54 -26.51
N ASP A 151 2.16 -10.09 -27.52
CA ASP A 151 1.65 -11.21 -28.33
C ASP A 151 0.19 -11.04 -28.80
N LEU A 152 -0.20 -9.80 -29.17
CA LEU A 152 -1.55 -9.42 -29.59
C LEU A 152 -2.66 -9.62 -28.55
N ARG A 153 -2.33 -9.85 -27.27
CA ARG A 153 -3.33 -10.01 -26.20
C ARG A 153 -3.75 -8.66 -25.60
N TYR A 154 -5.04 -8.55 -25.34
CA TYR A 154 -5.67 -7.39 -24.71
C TYR A 154 -6.48 -7.86 -23.49
N SER A 155 -6.13 -7.34 -22.32
CA SER A 155 -6.87 -7.56 -21.09
C SER A 155 -7.21 -6.24 -20.38
N PRO A 156 -7.83 -5.27 -21.07
CA PRO A 156 -8.26 -4.02 -20.46
C PRO A 156 -9.30 -4.26 -19.35
N ILE A 157 -9.24 -3.48 -18.29
CA ILE A 157 -10.30 -3.44 -17.27
C ILE A 157 -11.57 -2.87 -17.92
N PRO A 158 -12.71 -3.57 -17.91
CA PRO A 158 -13.94 -3.04 -18.47
C PRO A 158 -14.37 -1.71 -17.81
N THR A 159 -15.19 -0.94 -18.51
CA THR A 159 -15.83 0.23 -17.89
C THR A 159 -16.75 -0.24 -16.77
N GLY A 160 -16.70 0.46 -15.63
CA GLY A 160 -17.42 0.07 -14.43
C GLY A 160 -16.84 0.69 -13.18
N THR A 161 -17.38 0.27 -12.04
CA THR A 161 -16.96 0.70 -10.71
C THR A 161 -16.42 -0.51 -9.95
N TYR A 162 -15.23 -0.36 -9.37
CA TYR A 162 -14.50 -1.42 -8.68
C TYR A 162 -13.98 -0.92 -7.33
N SER A 163 -13.75 -1.84 -6.39
CA SER A 163 -13.05 -1.52 -5.15
C SER A 163 -11.53 -1.60 -5.34
N ILE A 164 -10.80 -0.64 -4.79
CA ILE A 164 -9.35 -0.69 -4.64
C ILE A 164 -9.06 -1.21 -3.24
N LEU A 165 -8.50 -2.41 -3.13
CA LEU A 165 -8.24 -3.10 -1.87
C LEU A 165 -7.01 -2.53 -1.15
N LEU A 166 -6.83 -2.93 0.12
CA LEU A 166 -5.60 -2.65 0.87
C LEU A 166 -4.39 -3.31 0.17
N PRO A 167 -3.18 -2.72 0.29
CA PRO A 167 -1.96 -3.38 -0.17
C PRO A 167 -1.83 -4.76 0.46
N ASP A 168 -1.49 -5.76 -0.35
CA ASP A 168 -1.41 -7.16 0.05
C ASP A 168 -0.03 -7.54 0.56
N VAL A 169 1.01 -7.37 -0.26
CA VAL A 169 2.41 -7.70 0.02
C VAL A 169 3.36 -6.74 -0.71
N PRO A 170 4.62 -6.59 -0.24
CA PRO A 170 5.64 -5.94 -1.04
C PRO A 170 5.88 -6.70 -2.34
N HIS A 171 5.65 -6.05 -3.47
CA HIS A 171 6.01 -6.60 -4.77
C HIS A 171 7.52 -6.50 -5.00
N ALA A 172 8.04 -7.44 -5.80
CA ALA A 172 9.46 -7.60 -6.02
C ALA A 172 10.13 -6.30 -6.49
N LYS A 173 11.25 -5.95 -5.83
CA LYS A 173 11.96 -4.68 -6.01
C LYS A 173 12.38 -4.46 -7.47
N ASP A 174 12.84 -5.51 -8.14
CA ASP A 174 13.29 -5.53 -9.54
C ASP A 174 12.22 -5.11 -10.55
N TYR A 175 10.92 -5.27 -10.24
CA TYR A 175 9.86 -4.79 -11.13
C TYR A 175 9.78 -3.27 -11.25
N THR A 176 10.28 -2.55 -10.25
CA THR A 176 10.09 -1.09 -10.14
C THR A 176 11.36 -0.29 -9.85
N GLU A 177 12.42 -0.92 -9.34
CA GLU A 177 13.74 -0.28 -9.15
C GLU A 177 14.28 0.41 -10.40
N PRO A 178 14.18 -0.18 -11.62
CA PRO A 178 14.74 0.45 -12.81
C PRO A 178 14.17 1.84 -13.11
N TYR A 179 12.91 2.13 -12.72
CA TYR A 179 12.29 3.43 -12.94
C TYR A 179 12.93 4.56 -12.12
N LYS A 180 13.78 4.24 -11.13
CA LYS A 180 14.56 5.24 -10.39
C LYS A 180 15.66 5.88 -11.24
N ALA A 181 16.07 5.25 -12.34
CA ALA A 181 16.94 5.91 -13.32
C ALA A 181 16.25 7.11 -13.99
N GLU A 182 14.94 7.00 -14.22
CA GLU A 182 14.10 8.06 -14.80
C GLU A 182 13.61 9.05 -13.74
N TYR A 183 13.25 8.56 -12.55
CA TYR A 183 12.82 9.40 -11.43
C TYR A 183 13.47 8.93 -10.11
N PRO A 184 14.66 9.47 -9.75
CA PRO A 184 15.42 9.02 -8.57
C PRO A 184 14.69 9.12 -7.24
N ASN A 185 13.71 10.02 -7.14
CA ASN A 185 12.89 10.24 -5.94
C ASN A 185 11.64 9.35 -5.89
N LEU A 186 11.54 8.31 -6.75
CA LEU A 186 10.43 7.38 -6.73
C LEU A 186 10.38 6.62 -5.40
N SER A 187 9.34 6.89 -4.61
CA SER A 187 9.11 6.33 -3.27
C SER A 187 7.94 5.34 -3.28
N HIS A 188 7.91 4.42 -2.33
CA HIS A 188 6.80 3.47 -2.13
C HIS A 188 6.48 2.62 -3.37
N HIS A 189 7.49 2.31 -4.17
CA HIS A 189 7.30 1.69 -5.49
C HIS A 189 6.94 0.20 -5.43
N GLN A 190 7.09 -0.42 -4.27
CA GLN A 190 6.69 -1.81 -4.00
C GLN A 190 5.27 -1.92 -3.42
N VAL A 191 4.56 -0.81 -3.20
CA VAL A 191 3.18 -0.82 -2.67
C VAL A 191 2.21 -0.86 -3.82
N TRP A 192 1.58 -2.01 -4.06
CA TRP A 192 0.58 -2.14 -5.12
C TRP A 192 -0.79 -2.32 -4.47
N PHE A 193 -1.83 -1.73 -5.07
CA PHE A 193 -3.19 -1.83 -4.55
C PHE A 193 -4.01 -2.76 -5.43
N PRO A 194 -4.41 -3.95 -4.95
CA PRO A 194 -5.23 -4.86 -5.73
C PRO A 194 -6.58 -4.21 -6.08
N ILE A 195 -7.12 -4.54 -7.25
CA ILE A 195 -8.45 -4.14 -7.69
C ILE A 195 -9.36 -5.36 -7.53
N ASP A 196 -10.53 -5.16 -6.93
CA ASP A 196 -11.55 -6.22 -6.79
C ASP A 196 -12.23 -6.49 -8.15
N HIS A 197 -11.47 -7.12 -9.04
CA HIS A 197 -11.87 -7.47 -10.39
C HIS A 197 -11.23 -8.80 -10.81
N GLY A 198 -12.04 -9.71 -11.37
CA GLY A 198 -11.57 -11.03 -11.79
C GLY A 198 -11.03 -11.84 -10.61
N ASP A 199 -9.81 -12.36 -10.77
CA ASP A 199 -9.04 -13.09 -9.77
C ASP A 199 -8.19 -12.18 -8.85
N ARG A 200 -8.41 -10.85 -8.92
CA ARG A 200 -7.62 -9.83 -8.19
C ARG A 200 -6.15 -9.76 -8.63
N SER A 201 -5.84 -10.18 -9.85
CA SER A 201 -4.52 -10.03 -10.46
C SER A 201 -4.25 -8.63 -11.05
N ARG A 202 -5.21 -7.70 -10.95
CA ARG A 202 -5.07 -6.32 -11.45
C ARG A 202 -4.83 -5.36 -10.31
N TYR A 203 -3.92 -4.42 -10.51
CA TYR A 203 -3.45 -3.53 -9.45
C TYR A 203 -3.43 -2.08 -9.92
N VAL A 204 -3.50 -1.14 -8.97
CA VAL A 204 -3.01 0.22 -9.14
C VAL A 204 -1.57 0.26 -8.66
N HIS A 205 -0.62 0.53 -9.57
CA HIS A 205 0.80 0.54 -9.25
C HIS A 205 1.59 1.45 -10.20
N VAL A 206 2.86 1.72 -9.90
CA VAL A 206 3.76 2.48 -10.78
C VAL A 206 4.47 1.58 -11.79
N GLY A 207 4.72 2.09 -12.99
CA GLY A 207 5.61 1.46 -13.96
C GLY A 207 5.36 1.89 -15.41
N ASN A 208 5.90 1.12 -16.36
CA ASN A 208 5.72 1.36 -17.80
C ASN A 208 5.04 0.21 -18.54
N VAL A 209 4.74 -0.91 -17.87
CA VAL A 209 4.15 -2.09 -18.51
C VAL A 209 2.93 -2.51 -17.72
N SER A 210 1.83 -2.73 -18.43
CA SER A 210 0.54 -3.16 -17.89
C SER A 210 0.05 -4.41 -18.60
N GLU A 211 -0.41 -5.40 -17.85
CA GLU A 211 -1.16 -6.55 -18.39
C GLU A 211 -2.67 -6.40 -18.16
N GLY A 212 -3.15 -5.16 -18.01
CA GLY A 212 -4.53 -4.87 -17.58
C GLY A 212 -4.62 -4.23 -16.20
N CYS A 213 -3.50 -3.80 -15.63
CA CYS A 213 -3.44 -3.01 -14.40
C CYS A 213 -3.68 -1.52 -14.69
N VAL A 214 -3.97 -0.73 -13.65
CA VAL A 214 -3.79 0.72 -13.71
C VAL A 214 -2.32 1.03 -13.40
N THR A 215 -1.47 1.02 -14.43
CA THR A 215 -0.03 1.24 -14.28
C THR A 215 0.30 2.72 -14.51
N VAL A 216 0.56 3.45 -13.43
CA VAL A 216 0.89 4.88 -13.45
C VAL A 216 2.24 5.09 -14.14
N VAL A 217 2.22 5.70 -15.32
CA VAL A 217 3.42 6.05 -16.10
C VAL A 217 3.97 7.42 -15.71
N SER A 218 3.16 8.29 -15.11
CA SER A 218 3.60 9.55 -14.50
C SER A 218 4.35 9.30 -13.18
N LEU A 219 5.60 8.82 -13.25
CA LEU A 219 6.40 8.41 -12.09
C LEU A 219 6.48 9.46 -10.98
N ASN A 220 6.60 10.74 -11.35
CA ASN A 220 6.66 11.87 -10.43
C ASN A 220 5.36 12.13 -9.64
N ARG A 221 4.23 11.52 -10.05
CA ARG A 221 2.95 11.61 -9.34
C ARG A 221 2.72 10.45 -8.38
N TRP A 222 3.48 9.36 -8.50
CA TRP A 222 3.23 8.12 -7.75
C TRP A 222 3.21 8.33 -6.24
N SER A 223 4.18 9.04 -5.67
CA SER A 223 4.24 9.28 -4.22
C SER A 223 2.97 9.95 -3.67
N ALA A 224 2.41 10.90 -4.42
CA ALA A 224 1.18 11.59 -4.05
C ALA A 224 -0.06 10.70 -4.23
N ILE A 225 -0.11 9.91 -5.30
CA ILE A 225 -1.18 8.93 -5.56
C ILE A 225 -1.20 7.86 -4.45
N HIS A 226 -0.05 7.28 -4.14
CA HIS A 226 0.12 6.31 -3.05
C HIS A 226 -0.37 6.90 -1.72
N GLU A 227 0.07 8.11 -1.34
CA GLU A 227 -0.36 8.71 -0.08
C GLU A 227 -1.87 8.98 -0.08
N ALA A 228 -2.43 9.45 -1.21
CA ALA A 228 -3.86 9.67 -1.34
C ALA A 228 -4.66 8.37 -1.14
N LEU A 229 -4.24 7.26 -1.72
CA LEU A 229 -4.90 5.96 -1.54
C LEU A 229 -4.72 5.43 -0.11
N VAL A 230 -3.46 5.28 0.34
CA VAL A 230 -3.16 4.58 1.60
C VAL A 230 -3.67 5.31 2.84
N SER A 231 -3.88 6.62 2.77
CA SER A 231 -4.38 7.44 3.88
C SER A 231 -5.90 7.43 4.02
N HIS A 232 -6.63 6.67 3.20
CA HIS A 232 -8.08 6.55 3.31
C HIS A 232 -8.54 5.09 3.45
N ARG A 233 -9.76 4.93 3.96
CA ARG A 233 -10.44 3.63 4.09
C ARG A 233 -11.90 3.79 3.71
N SER A 234 -12.43 2.75 3.07
CA SER A 234 -13.86 2.52 2.96
C SER A 234 -14.54 2.41 4.35
N PRO A 235 -15.88 2.58 4.41
CA PRO A 235 -16.62 2.44 5.68
C PRO A 235 -16.41 1.09 6.39
N ASP A 236 -16.25 0.00 5.63
CA ASP A 236 -16.01 -1.35 6.15
C ASP A 236 -14.53 -1.63 6.49
N GLY A 237 -13.62 -0.75 6.06
CA GLY A 237 -12.18 -0.82 6.32
C GLY A 237 -11.42 -1.88 5.50
N ASN A 238 -12.07 -2.52 4.52
CA ASN A 238 -11.45 -3.59 3.72
C ASN A 238 -10.85 -3.10 2.39
N SER A 239 -11.18 -1.87 1.98
CA SER A 239 -10.62 -1.22 0.81
C SER A 239 -10.03 0.14 1.18
N VAL A 240 -9.12 0.62 0.33
CA VAL A 240 -8.72 2.02 0.39
C VAL A 240 -9.83 2.87 -0.19
N GLU A 241 -10.29 2.57 -1.42
CA GLU A 241 -11.16 3.48 -2.19
C GLU A 241 -11.90 2.81 -3.36
N THR A 242 -12.57 3.61 -4.19
CA THR A 242 -13.27 3.19 -5.41
C THR A 242 -12.52 3.60 -6.68
N LEU A 243 -12.37 2.65 -7.62
CA LEU A 243 -11.93 2.88 -8.99
C LEU A 243 -13.15 2.99 -9.91
N ILE A 244 -13.21 4.05 -10.70
CA ILE A 244 -14.23 4.24 -11.74
C ILE A 244 -13.53 4.27 -13.10
N VAL A 245 -13.77 3.25 -13.91
CA VAL A 245 -13.26 3.16 -15.29
C VAL A 245 -14.33 3.67 -16.25
N LYS A 246 -13.96 4.58 -17.15
CA LYS A 246 -14.84 5.19 -18.15
C LYS A 246 -14.23 5.10 -19.55
N GLY A 247 -15.10 5.26 -20.56
CA GLY A 247 -14.71 5.27 -21.97
C GLY A 247 -14.64 3.89 -22.57
N LYS A 248 -13.97 3.77 -23.73
CA LYS A 248 -13.73 2.50 -24.40
C LYS A 248 -12.24 2.40 -24.75
N PRO A 249 -11.56 1.28 -24.46
CA PRO A 249 -10.22 1.07 -24.99
C PRO A 249 -10.30 1.04 -26.52
N ALA A 250 -9.26 1.53 -27.18
CA ALA A 250 -9.19 1.56 -28.64
C ALA A 250 -9.09 0.14 -29.25
N ARG A 251 -8.67 -0.84 -28.43
CA ARG A 251 -8.60 -2.25 -28.79
C ARG A 251 -9.21 -3.08 -27.67
N THR A 252 -10.16 -3.92 -28.05
CA THR A 252 -10.68 -5.04 -27.25
C THR A 252 -10.22 -6.33 -27.93
N GLN A 253 -10.27 -7.47 -27.22
CA GLN A 253 -9.87 -8.81 -27.70
C GLN A 253 -10.12 -9.02 -29.21
#